data_AF-A0A816HGJ7-F1
#
_entry.id   AF-A0A816HGJ7-F1
#
_cell.length_a   1.000
_cell.length_b   1.000
_cell.length_c   1.000
_cell.angle_alpha   90.00
_cell.angle_beta   90.00
_cell.angle_gamma   90.00
#
_symmetry.space_group_name_H-M   'P 1'
#
loop_
_entity.id
_entity.type
_entity.pdbx_description
1 polymer ?
#
loop_
_entity_poly.entity_id
_entity_poly.type
_entity_poly.pdbx_seq_one_letter_code
_entity_poly.pdbx_strand_id
1 'polypeptide(L)'
;MNHLSVSISQVRYLATANDPLPLPINNDELETSTEIDRNVSRLPEDVYRHFKGVPPTEIKEQYHTRTKLRALWGKYGRKTGIDPKLCWPTQSEMDEIIDDERVYNMELSEKIKIVKERREAKQKEADQIQAKVEKNLKNMPKMIDDFRKRTVERERAKKAEVRVKSDLAEQARDFYGFAVDPDDERMQFMLLQLEEAQKSEDKKARKAAKKLEAH
;
A
#
# COMPACT_ATOMS: atom_id res chain seq x y z
N MET A 1 0.03 71.69 -47.54
CA MET A 1 -0.69 70.58 -46.88
C MET A 1 -1.03 71.02 -45.47
N ASN A 2 -2.32 71.00 -45.15
CA ASN A 2 -2.96 71.79 -44.10
C ASN A 2 -2.58 71.36 -42.69
N HIS A 3 -2.23 72.33 -41.84
CA HIS A 3 -2.41 72.23 -40.38
C HIS A 3 -3.05 73.54 -39.91
N LEU A 4 -4.36 73.50 -39.70
CA LEU A 4 -5.11 74.57 -39.06
C LEU A 4 -4.88 74.46 -37.55
N SER A 5 -4.12 75.39 -36.97
CA SER A 5 -4.05 75.59 -35.53
C SER A 5 -5.37 76.23 -35.07
N VAL A 6 -6.26 75.46 -34.46
CA VAL A 6 -7.48 76.01 -33.84
C VAL A 6 -7.07 76.66 -32.52
N SER A 7 -7.03 78.00 -32.55
CA SER A 7 -6.91 78.88 -31.40
C SER A 7 -8.07 78.63 -30.42
N ILE A 8 -7.77 78.16 -29.21
CA ILE A 8 -8.72 78.17 -28.10
C ILE A 8 -8.88 79.64 -27.68
N SER A 9 -9.89 80.29 -28.25
CA SER A 9 -10.36 81.61 -27.83
C SER A 9 -10.83 81.54 -26.39
N GLN A 10 -10.12 82.25 -25.50
CA GLN A 10 -10.60 82.57 -24.16
C GLN A 10 -11.91 83.35 -24.27
N VAL A 11 -13.03 82.67 -24.14
CA VAL A 11 -14.33 83.31 -23.93
C VAL A 11 -14.34 83.82 -22.49
N ARG A 12 -14.09 85.12 -22.32
CA ARG A 12 -14.35 85.83 -21.07
C ARG A 12 -15.87 85.92 -20.91
N TYR A 13 -16.44 85.06 -20.06
CA TYR A 13 -17.79 85.26 -19.55
C TYR A 13 -17.76 86.38 -18.51
N LEU A 14 -18.50 87.45 -18.76
CA LEU A 14 -18.86 88.45 -17.75
C LEU A 14 -19.94 87.81 -16.87
N ALA A 15 -19.55 87.28 -15.71
CA ALA A 15 -20.49 86.69 -14.76
C ALA A 15 -21.24 87.81 -14.02
N THR A 16 -22.57 87.79 -14.11
CA THR A 16 -23.46 88.64 -13.32
C THR A 16 -23.68 87.96 -11.96
N ALA A 17 -23.83 88.73 -10.87
CA ALA A 17 -23.84 88.22 -9.50
C ALA A 17 -25.00 87.26 -9.12
N ASN A 18 -25.84 86.85 -10.08
CA ASN A 18 -26.97 85.92 -9.92
C ASN A 18 -26.94 84.71 -10.86
N ASP A 19 -25.84 84.48 -11.60
CA ASP A 19 -25.71 83.27 -12.41
C ASP A 19 -25.39 82.07 -11.49
N PRO A 20 -26.14 80.95 -11.54
CA PRO A 20 -25.85 79.78 -10.72
C PRO A 20 -24.45 79.27 -11.04
N LEU A 21 -23.64 79.07 -9.99
CA LEU A 21 -22.29 78.51 -10.11
C LEU A 21 -22.35 77.23 -10.96
N PRO A 22 -21.46 77.07 -11.97
CA PRO A 22 -21.40 75.85 -12.75
C PRO A 22 -21.20 74.67 -11.78
N LEU A 23 -22.10 73.68 -11.89
CA LEU A 23 -22.07 72.51 -11.04
C LEU A 23 -20.68 71.83 -11.14
N PRO A 24 -20.12 71.35 -10.02
CA PRO A 24 -18.85 70.65 -10.04
C PRO A 24 -18.98 69.43 -10.95
N ILE A 25 -18.17 69.39 -12.00
CA ILE A 25 -18.08 68.25 -12.90
C ILE A 25 -17.49 67.10 -12.09
N ASN A 26 -18.26 66.04 -11.84
CA ASN A 26 -17.79 64.83 -11.19
C ASN A 26 -16.72 64.18 -12.09
N ASN A 27 -15.44 64.34 -11.75
CA ASN A 27 -14.33 63.78 -12.53
C ASN A 27 -14.43 62.25 -12.69
N ASP A 28 -15.01 61.54 -11.72
CA ASP A 28 -15.18 60.07 -11.75
C ASP A 28 -16.13 59.61 -12.89
N GLU A 29 -17.12 60.42 -13.26
CA GLU A 29 -18.06 60.11 -14.37
C GLU A 29 -17.41 60.36 -15.74
N LEU A 30 -16.45 61.28 -15.81
CA LEU A 30 -15.66 61.54 -17.01
C LEU A 30 -14.57 60.48 -17.24
N GLU A 31 -13.94 59.98 -16.17
CA GLU A 31 -12.94 58.92 -16.30
C GLU A 31 -13.58 57.60 -16.78
N THR A 32 -14.73 57.22 -16.22
CA THR A 32 -15.44 55.99 -16.62
C THR A 32 -15.94 56.03 -18.06
N SER A 33 -16.46 57.17 -18.54
CA SER A 33 -16.89 57.33 -19.93
C SER A 33 -15.72 57.26 -20.93
N THR A 34 -14.57 57.86 -20.61
CA THR A 34 -13.39 57.79 -21.48
C THR A 34 -12.76 56.39 -21.54
N GLU A 35 -12.90 55.57 -20.51
CA GLU A 35 -12.38 54.19 -20.51
C GLU A 35 -13.24 53.25 -21.36
N ILE A 36 -14.56 53.43 -21.35
CA ILE A 36 -15.50 52.68 -22.20
C ILE A 36 -15.17 52.91 -23.69
N ASP A 37 -14.92 54.16 -24.07
CA ASP A 37 -14.58 54.53 -25.46
C ASP A 37 -13.20 54.01 -25.91
N ARG A 38 -12.30 53.70 -24.97
CA ARG A 38 -10.97 53.12 -25.24
C ARG A 38 -10.99 51.59 -25.38
N ASN A 39 -12.12 50.94 -25.13
CA ASN A 39 -12.26 49.48 -25.21
C ASN A 39 -12.39 49.00 -26.67
N VAL A 40 -11.26 48.72 -27.32
CA VAL A 40 -11.21 48.22 -28.72
C VAL A 40 -11.74 46.79 -28.85
N SER A 41 -11.66 45.97 -27.80
CA SER A 41 -12.07 44.55 -27.87
C SER A 41 -13.58 44.35 -27.86
N ARG A 42 -14.36 45.42 -27.61
CA ARG A 42 -15.83 45.42 -27.54
C ARG A 42 -16.39 44.35 -26.59
N LEU A 43 -15.57 43.93 -25.63
CA LEU A 43 -15.99 42.99 -24.60
C LEU A 43 -16.98 43.69 -23.66
N PRO A 44 -17.93 42.94 -23.06
CA PRO A 44 -18.75 43.46 -21.98
C PRO A 44 -17.87 44.02 -20.86
N GLU A 45 -18.32 45.10 -20.21
CA GLU A 45 -17.53 45.85 -19.22
C GLU A 45 -16.99 44.96 -18.10
N ASP A 46 -17.82 44.06 -17.56
CA ASP A 46 -17.44 43.08 -16.56
C ASP A 46 -16.23 42.22 -17.00
N VAL A 47 -16.24 41.79 -18.26
CA VAL A 47 -15.22 40.91 -18.85
C VAL A 47 -13.94 41.69 -19.13
N TYR A 48 -14.09 42.93 -19.62
CA TYR A 48 -12.96 43.83 -19.85
C TYR A 48 -12.23 44.19 -18.55
N ARG A 49 -12.97 44.54 -17.50
CA ARG A 49 -12.42 44.85 -16.17
C ARG A 49 -11.77 43.63 -15.53
N HIS A 50 -12.35 42.45 -15.71
CA HIS A 50 -11.72 41.19 -15.29
C HIS A 50 -10.35 40.97 -15.94
N PHE A 51 -10.26 41.17 -17.27
CA PHE A 51 -8.99 41.08 -18.01
C PHE A 51 -7.96 42.12 -17.54
N LYS A 52 -8.41 43.32 -17.17
CA LYS A 52 -7.56 44.39 -16.61
C LYS A 52 -7.17 44.18 -15.14
N GLY A 53 -7.65 43.12 -14.48
CA GLY A 53 -7.37 42.88 -13.07
C GLY A 53 -8.04 43.89 -12.14
N VAL A 54 -9.15 44.49 -12.57
CA VAL A 54 -9.96 45.43 -11.79
C VAL A 54 -11.20 44.69 -11.25
N PRO A 55 -11.57 44.87 -9.97
CA PRO A 55 -12.72 44.17 -9.38
C PRO A 55 -14.04 44.65 -10.01
N PRO A 56 -15.05 43.78 -10.24
CA PRO A 56 -16.36 44.12 -10.80
C PRO A 56 -16.99 45.39 -10.21
N THR A 57 -17.71 46.17 -11.01
CA THR A 57 -18.39 47.42 -10.57
C THR A 57 -19.44 47.09 -9.53
N GLU A 58 -20.23 46.05 -9.81
CA GLU A 58 -21.26 45.53 -8.92
C GLU A 58 -21.10 44.03 -8.74
N ILE A 59 -21.23 43.57 -7.50
CA ILE A 59 -21.26 42.14 -7.17
C ILE A 59 -22.72 41.70 -7.32
N LYS A 60 -23.05 40.98 -8.40
CA LYS A 60 -24.42 40.50 -8.63
C LYS A 60 -24.89 39.66 -7.41
N GLU A 61 -26.14 39.84 -7.00
CA GLU A 61 -26.71 39.27 -5.76
C GLU A 61 -26.54 37.73 -5.66
N GLN A 62 -26.67 37.02 -6.78
CA GLN A 62 -26.44 35.57 -6.88
C GLN A 62 -25.00 35.13 -6.53
N TYR A 63 -24.05 36.06 -6.42
CA TYR A 63 -22.67 35.81 -6.00
C TYR A 63 -22.35 36.33 -4.60
N HIS A 64 -23.35 36.76 -3.82
CA HIS A 64 -23.18 37.27 -2.46
C HIS A 64 -22.97 36.15 -1.40
N THR A 65 -22.55 34.96 -1.80
CA THR A 65 -22.14 33.93 -0.83
C THR A 65 -20.78 34.27 -0.26
N ARG A 66 -20.58 33.97 1.02
CA ARG A 66 -19.35 34.28 1.75
C ARG A 66 -18.10 33.73 1.06
N THR A 67 -18.16 32.51 0.54
CA THR A 67 -17.07 31.88 -0.22
C THR A 67 -16.68 32.66 -1.47
N LYS A 68 -17.67 33.16 -2.22
CA LYS A 68 -17.42 33.93 -3.45
C LYS A 68 -16.84 35.31 -3.14
N LEU A 69 -17.33 35.95 -2.08
CA LEU A 69 -16.80 37.24 -1.60
C LEU A 69 -15.35 37.10 -1.11
N ARG A 70 -15.01 36.02 -0.40
CA ARG A 70 -13.63 35.69 -0.03
C ARG A 70 -12.73 35.48 -1.24
N ALA A 71 -13.20 34.74 -2.23
CA ALA A 71 -12.46 34.51 -3.47
C ALA A 71 -12.23 35.82 -4.24
N LEU A 72 -13.21 36.73 -4.25
CA LEU A 72 -13.09 38.04 -4.88
C LEU A 72 -12.08 38.92 -4.16
N TRP A 73 -12.14 38.97 -2.82
CA TRP A 73 -11.16 39.67 -1.99
C TRP A 73 -9.76 39.10 -2.17
N GLY A 74 -9.60 37.78 -2.27
CA GLY A 74 -8.30 37.15 -2.55
C GLY A 74 -7.71 37.54 -3.92
N LYS A 75 -8.54 37.78 -4.93
CA LYS A 75 -8.10 38.15 -6.29
C LYS A 75 -7.74 39.62 -6.44
N TYR A 76 -8.56 40.51 -5.89
CA TYR A 76 -8.47 41.96 -6.14
C TYR A 76 -8.08 42.75 -4.89
N GLY A 77 -8.03 42.12 -3.72
CA GLY A 77 -7.66 42.71 -2.45
C GLY A 77 -8.61 43.82 -2.01
N ARG A 78 -8.02 44.87 -1.42
CA ARG A 78 -8.75 46.03 -0.86
C ARG A 78 -9.53 46.83 -1.91
N LYS A 79 -9.20 46.71 -3.20
CA LYS A 79 -9.90 47.40 -4.29
C LYS A 79 -11.38 46.99 -4.41
N THR A 80 -11.74 45.83 -3.86
CA THR A 80 -13.12 45.29 -3.88
C THR A 80 -14.08 46.02 -2.95
N GLY A 81 -13.58 46.76 -1.95
CA GLY A 81 -14.43 47.33 -0.89
C GLY A 81 -15.04 46.31 0.08
N ILE A 82 -14.72 45.01 -0.05
CA ILE A 82 -15.22 43.96 0.87
C ILE A 82 -14.45 44.05 2.20
N ASP A 83 -15.18 43.96 3.32
CA ASP A 83 -14.59 43.91 4.66
C ASP A 83 -13.70 42.66 4.82
N PRO A 84 -12.39 42.82 5.12
CA PRO A 84 -11.48 41.70 5.36
C PRO A 84 -11.94 40.73 6.46
N LYS A 85 -12.76 41.17 7.42
CA LYS A 85 -13.30 40.31 8.49
C LYS A 85 -14.05 39.10 7.94
N LEU A 86 -14.67 39.25 6.77
CA LEU A 86 -15.39 38.17 6.11
C LEU A 86 -14.49 36.98 5.75
N CYS A 87 -13.18 37.21 5.60
CA CYS A 87 -12.20 36.16 5.28
C CYS A 87 -11.97 35.20 6.44
N TRP A 88 -12.21 35.62 7.67
CA TRP A 88 -12.10 34.77 8.84
C TRP A 88 -13.37 33.94 9.04
N PRO A 89 -13.26 32.70 9.55
CA PRO A 89 -14.42 31.88 9.90
C PRO A 89 -15.28 32.57 10.95
N THR A 90 -16.57 32.23 10.98
CA THR A 90 -17.43 32.61 12.11
C THR A 90 -17.13 31.71 13.31
N GLN A 91 -17.56 32.12 14.50
CA GLN A 91 -17.34 31.33 15.71
C GLN A 91 -17.89 29.90 15.58
N SER A 92 -19.08 29.74 15.01
CA SER A 92 -19.68 28.43 14.75
C SER A 92 -18.81 27.53 13.86
N GLU A 93 -18.22 28.10 12.81
CA GLU A 93 -17.36 27.37 11.88
C GLU A 93 -15.99 27.08 12.49
N MET A 94 -15.49 27.97 13.37
CA MET A 94 -14.29 27.68 14.14
C MET A 94 -14.50 26.48 15.05
N ASP A 95 -15.64 26.40 15.72
CA ASP A 95 -15.96 25.26 16.58
C ASP A 95 -16.06 23.96 15.76
N GLU A 96 -16.69 24.00 14.59
CA GLU A 96 -16.73 22.87 13.64
C GLU A 96 -15.33 22.43 13.19
N ILE A 97 -14.46 23.38 12.82
CA ILE A 97 -13.06 23.08 12.42
C ILE A 97 -12.28 22.45 13.58
N ILE A 98 -12.45 22.96 14.80
CA ILE A 98 -11.77 22.44 15.99
C ILE A 98 -12.26 21.02 16.32
N ASP A 99 -13.56 20.77 16.20
CA ASP A 99 -14.13 19.45 16.46
C ASP A 99 -13.70 18.44 15.38
N ASP A 100 -13.70 18.84 14.11
CA ASP A 100 -13.17 18.02 13.01
C ASP A 100 -11.69 17.69 13.24
N GLU A 101 -10.87 18.69 13.60
CA GLU A 101 -9.46 18.45 13.91
C GLU A 101 -9.28 17.49 15.07
N ARG A 102 -10.07 17.60 16.14
CA ARG A 102 -10.01 16.67 17.29
C ARG A 102 -10.44 15.25 16.92
N VAL A 103 -11.43 15.09 16.05
CA VAL A 103 -11.96 13.79 15.65
C VAL A 103 -11.03 13.09 14.67
N TYR A 104 -10.53 13.82 13.66
CA TYR A 104 -9.78 13.22 12.56
C TYR A 104 -8.26 13.25 12.78
N ASN A 105 -7.74 14.21 13.55
CA ASN A 105 -6.30 14.34 13.78
C ASN A 105 -5.93 13.95 15.22
N MET A 106 -5.07 12.95 15.32
CA MET A 106 -4.44 12.59 16.59
C MET A 106 -3.33 13.57 16.98
N GLU A 107 -3.10 13.67 18.29
CA GLU A 107 -2.05 14.51 18.85
C GLU A 107 -0.64 14.03 18.44
N LEU A 108 0.29 14.99 18.40
CA LEU A 108 1.75 14.82 18.40
C LEU A 108 2.21 13.56 19.16
N SER A 109 1.97 13.62 20.47
CA SER A 109 2.52 12.67 21.41
C SER A 109 1.97 11.25 21.22
N GLU A 110 0.69 11.12 20.87
CA GLU A 110 0.02 9.85 20.63
C GLU A 110 0.59 9.13 19.41
N LYS A 111 0.79 9.85 18.30
CA LYS A 111 1.43 9.29 17.10
C LYS A 111 2.81 8.75 17.41
N ILE A 112 3.61 9.47 18.20
CA ILE A 112 4.95 9.04 18.61
C ILE A 112 4.89 7.77 19.46
N LYS A 113 3.94 7.68 20.42
CA LYS A 113 3.75 6.49 21.25
C LYS A 113 3.42 5.27 20.40
N ILE A 114 2.45 5.39 19.49
CA ILE A 114 2.06 4.29 18.58
C ILE A 114 3.23 3.81 17.73
N VAL A 115 4.02 4.74 17.19
CA VAL A 115 5.20 4.38 16.39
C VAL A 115 6.25 3.66 17.22
N LYS A 116 6.49 4.10 18.46
CA LYS A 116 7.41 3.42 19.39
C LYS A 116 6.94 2.02 19.73
N GLU A 117 5.69 1.86 20.14
CA GLU A 117 5.10 0.55 20.46
C GLU A 117 5.15 -0.41 19.27
N ARG A 118 4.82 0.07 18.07
CA ARG A 118 4.91 -0.73 16.84
C ARG A 118 6.35 -1.16 16.54
N ARG A 119 7.34 -0.28 16.79
CA ARG A 119 8.76 -0.60 16.59
C ARG A 119 9.23 -1.65 17.59
N GLU A 120 8.84 -1.52 18.86
CA GLU A 120 9.17 -2.48 19.91
C GLU A 120 8.53 -3.84 19.66
N ALA A 121 7.26 -3.89 19.23
CA ALA A 121 6.58 -5.13 18.89
C ALA A 121 7.27 -5.86 17.74
N LYS A 122 7.64 -5.13 16.66
CA LYS A 122 8.40 -5.68 15.54
C LYS A 122 9.77 -6.20 15.95
N GLN A 123 10.46 -5.47 16.83
CA GLN A 123 11.77 -5.90 17.32
C GLN A 123 11.64 -7.20 18.12
N LYS A 124 10.67 -7.28 19.04
CA LYS A 124 10.40 -8.50 19.82
C LYS A 124 10.06 -9.70 18.94
N GLU A 125 9.27 -9.49 17.89
CA GLU A 125 8.95 -10.55 16.92
C GLU A 125 10.21 -11.03 16.18
N ALA A 126 11.04 -10.11 15.70
CA ALA A 126 12.30 -10.44 15.05
C ALA A 126 13.24 -11.22 15.98
N ASP A 127 13.38 -10.77 17.24
CA ASP A 127 14.22 -11.43 18.24
C ASP A 127 13.70 -12.84 18.56
N GLN A 128 12.38 -13.04 18.63
CA GLN A 128 11.78 -14.36 18.83
C GLN A 128 12.03 -15.31 17.66
N ILE A 129 11.90 -14.82 16.43
CA ILE A 129 12.20 -15.59 15.21
C ILE A 129 13.67 -15.99 15.21
N GLN A 130 14.56 -15.04 15.48
CA GLN A 130 16.00 -15.29 15.53
C GLN A 130 16.34 -16.35 16.59
N ALA A 131 15.81 -16.21 17.81
CA ALA A 131 16.03 -17.18 18.88
C ALA A 131 15.51 -18.59 18.52
N LYS A 132 14.38 -18.68 17.80
CA LYS A 132 13.84 -19.96 17.31
C LYS A 132 14.73 -20.57 16.24
N VAL A 133 15.20 -19.77 15.29
CA VAL A 133 16.12 -20.21 14.23
C VAL A 133 17.43 -20.70 14.83
N GLU A 134 18.01 -19.97 15.79
CA GLU A 134 19.24 -20.38 16.47
C GLU A 134 19.08 -21.72 17.22
N LYS A 135 17.96 -21.94 17.92
CA LYS A 135 17.66 -23.22 18.58
C LYS A 135 17.57 -24.36 17.56
N ASN A 136 16.89 -24.12 16.44
CA ASN A 136 16.77 -25.12 15.38
C ASN A 136 18.14 -25.42 14.76
N LEU A 137 18.93 -24.41 14.43
CA LEU A 137 20.28 -24.56 13.88
C LEU A 137 21.20 -25.35 14.82
N LYS A 138 21.09 -25.17 16.14
CA LYS A 138 21.83 -25.98 17.13
C LYS A 138 21.44 -27.47 17.08
N ASN A 139 20.17 -27.77 16.82
CA ASN A 139 19.65 -29.14 16.73
C ASN A 139 19.87 -29.80 15.36
N MET A 140 20.09 -29.00 14.30
CA MET A 140 20.24 -29.47 12.93
C MET A 140 21.32 -30.56 12.73
N PRO A 141 22.54 -30.45 13.30
CA PRO A 141 23.59 -31.47 13.08
C PRO A 141 23.15 -32.86 13.53
N LYS A 142 22.53 -32.96 14.72
CA LYS A 142 21.99 -34.23 15.22
C LYS A 142 20.91 -34.80 14.30
N MET A 143 20.00 -33.95 13.83
CA MET A 143 18.94 -34.38 12.90
C MET A 143 19.50 -34.88 11.57
N ILE A 144 20.56 -34.25 11.06
CA ILE A 144 21.25 -34.68 9.84
C ILE A 144 21.89 -36.04 10.04
N ASP A 145 22.56 -36.26 11.17
CA ASP A 145 23.21 -37.54 11.47
C ASP A 145 22.18 -38.66 11.64
N ASP A 146 21.08 -38.40 12.35
CA ASP A 146 20.00 -39.37 12.53
C ASP A 146 19.33 -39.69 11.18
N PHE A 147 19.14 -38.69 10.31
CA PHE A 147 18.63 -38.91 8.96
C PHE A 147 19.58 -39.78 8.13
N ARG A 148 20.89 -39.48 8.14
CA ARG A 148 21.92 -40.25 7.43
C ARG A 148 21.98 -41.71 7.90
N LYS A 149 21.89 -41.94 9.21
CA LYS A 149 21.84 -43.30 9.78
C LYS A 149 20.61 -44.06 9.25
N ARG A 150 19.42 -43.45 9.35
CA ARG A 150 18.18 -44.05 8.86
C ARG A 150 18.20 -44.34 7.36
N THR A 151 18.82 -43.47 6.55
CA THR A 151 18.96 -43.73 5.10
C THR A 151 19.87 -44.92 4.84
N VAL A 152 21.02 -45.01 5.53
CA VAL A 152 21.95 -46.13 5.38
C VAL A 152 21.33 -47.45 5.84
N GLU A 153 20.63 -47.45 6.97
CA GLU A 153 19.91 -48.64 7.48
C GLU A 153 18.83 -49.10 6.50
N ARG A 154 18.06 -48.15 5.94
CA ARG A 154 17.04 -48.45 4.94
C ARG A 154 17.65 -49.04 3.67
N GLU A 155 18.76 -48.50 3.21
CA GLU A 155 19.47 -49.04 2.03
C GLU A 155 20.05 -50.43 2.29
N ARG A 156 20.62 -50.67 3.49
CA ARG A 156 21.10 -51.99 3.89
C ARG A 156 19.96 -53.00 3.97
N ALA A 157 18.84 -52.64 4.56
CA ALA A 157 17.65 -53.49 4.64
C ALA A 157 17.12 -53.83 3.24
N LYS A 158 17.02 -52.85 2.34
CA LYS A 158 16.61 -53.08 0.94
C LYS A 158 17.58 -54.01 0.21
N LYS A 159 18.90 -53.79 0.35
CA LYS A 159 19.91 -54.67 -0.26
C LYS A 159 19.85 -56.10 0.29
N ALA A 160 19.64 -56.25 1.59
CA ALA A 160 19.47 -57.56 2.23
C ALA A 160 18.20 -58.26 1.73
N GLU A 161 17.09 -57.55 1.61
CA GLU A 161 15.84 -58.09 1.06
C GLU A 161 15.99 -58.53 -0.39
N VAL A 162 16.64 -57.72 -1.23
CA VAL A 162 16.95 -58.08 -2.62
C VAL A 162 17.84 -59.32 -2.67
N ARG A 163 18.85 -59.42 -1.79
CA ARG A 163 19.73 -60.59 -1.74
C ARG A 163 18.99 -61.85 -1.31
N VAL A 164 18.16 -61.78 -0.26
CA VAL A 164 17.35 -62.92 0.17
C VAL A 164 16.41 -63.37 -0.94
N LYS A 165 15.80 -62.44 -1.67
CA LYS A 165 14.94 -62.74 -2.83
C LYS A 165 15.74 -63.37 -3.98
N SER A 166 16.95 -62.89 -4.27
CA SER A 166 17.80 -63.49 -5.31
C SER A 166 18.28 -64.88 -4.93
N ASP A 167 18.71 -65.08 -3.69
CA ASP A 167 19.18 -66.36 -3.17
C ASP A 167 18.03 -67.40 -3.21
N LEU A 168 16.81 -66.98 -2.89
CA LEU A 168 15.62 -67.83 -2.98
C LEU A 168 15.27 -68.17 -4.43
N ALA A 169 15.34 -67.21 -5.35
CA ALA A 169 15.07 -67.44 -6.77
C ALA A 169 16.08 -68.40 -7.40
N GLU A 170 17.35 -68.35 -6.98
CA GLU A 170 18.40 -69.28 -7.41
C GLU A 170 18.13 -70.70 -6.90
N GLN A 171 17.79 -70.87 -5.62
CA GLN A 171 17.42 -72.18 -5.07
C GLN A 171 16.18 -72.77 -5.76
N ALA A 172 15.17 -71.95 -6.06
CA ALA A 172 14.00 -72.39 -6.82
C ALA A 172 14.38 -72.83 -8.24
N ARG A 173 15.31 -72.12 -8.88
CA ARG A 173 15.83 -72.49 -10.20
C ARG A 173 16.58 -73.83 -10.17
N ASP A 174 17.35 -74.10 -9.14
CA ASP A 174 18.05 -75.39 -8.99
C ASP A 174 17.09 -76.56 -8.76
N PHE A 175 16.00 -76.33 -8.01
CA PHE A 175 15.00 -77.35 -7.72
C PHE A 175 14.09 -77.68 -8.92
N TYR A 176 13.63 -76.65 -9.64
CA TYR A 176 12.69 -76.82 -10.76
C TYR A 176 13.37 -76.88 -12.14
N GLY A 177 14.62 -76.41 -12.27
CA GLY A 177 15.39 -76.39 -13.52
C GLY A 177 15.11 -75.21 -14.46
N PHE A 178 14.21 -74.29 -14.09
CA PHE A 178 13.89 -73.08 -14.85
C PHE A 178 13.56 -71.90 -13.91
N ALA A 179 13.52 -70.67 -14.45
CA ALA A 179 13.23 -69.48 -13.65
C ALA A 179 11.74 -69.44 -13.26
N VAL A 180 11.47 -69.30 -11.95
CA VAL A 180 10.12 -69.23 -11.37
C VAL A 180 9.93 -67.86 -10.72
N ASP A 181 8.78 -67.24 -10.95
CA ASP A 181 8.47 -65.92 -10.40
C ASP A 181 8.15 -65.97 -8.90
N PRO A 182 8.53 -64.94 -8.12
CA PRO A 182 8.30 -64.86 -6.67
C PRO A 182 6.88 -65.08 -6.18
N ASP A 183 5.89 -64.70 -6.99
CA ASP A 183 4.48 -64.72 -6.62
C ASP A 183 3.75 -66.01 -7.08
N ASP A 184 4.46 -66.94 -7.74
CA ASP A 184 3.90 -68.20 -8.24
C ASP A 184 3.65 -69.21 -7.11
N GLU A 185 2.57 -69.99 -7.21
CA GLU A 185 2.16 -71.04 -6.26
C GLU A 185 3.27 -72.09 -6.05
N ARG A 186 4.08 -72.31 -7.07
CA ARG A 186 5.22 -73.24 -7.04
C ARG A 186 6.29 -72.80 -6.05
N MET A 187 6.59 -71.51 -5.97
CA MET A 187 7.56 -71.00 -5.00
C MET A 187 7.05 -71.12 -3.56
N GLN A 188 5.74 -70.89 -3.36
CA GLN A 188 5.12 -71.06 -2.05
C GLN A 188 5.20 -72.51 -1.56
N PHE A 189 5.01 -73.48 -2.46
CA PHE A 189 5.16 -74.90 -2.14
C PHE A 189 6.62 -75.25 -1.74
N MET A 190 7.60 -74.74 -2.48
CA MET A 190 9.01 -74.94 -2.15
C MET A 190 9.39 -74.33 -0.78
N LEU A 191 8.89 -73.13 -0.47
CA LEU A 191 9.10 -72.48 0.83
C LEU A 191 8.54 -73.32 1.99
N LEU A 192 7.35 -73.92 1.83
CA LEU A 192 6.76 -74.80 2.82
C LEU A 192 7.63 -76.04 3.08
N GLN A 193 8.20 -76.65 2.02
CA GLN A 193 9.11 -77.78 2.16
C GLN A 193 10.41 -77.41 2.88
N LEU A 194 10.99 -76.25 2.57
CA LEU A 194 12.18 -75.74 3.24
C LEU A 194 11.91 -75.45 4.74
N GLU A 195 10.76 -74.89 5.06
CA GLU A 195 10.38 -74.60 6.46
C GLU A 195 10.17 -75.88 7.28
N GLU A 196 9.55 -76.92 6.69
CA GLU A 196 9.40 -78.22 7.34
C GLU A 196 10.73 -78.93 7.56
N ALA A 197 11.63 -78.86 6.58
CA ALA A 197 13.00 -79.38 6.69
C ALA A 197 13.76 -78.69 7.83
N GLN A 198 13.78 -77.36 7.87
CA GLN A 198 14.43 -76.57 8.93
C GLN A 198 13.83 -76.86 10.31
N LYS A 199 12.50 -76.90 10.44
CA LYS A 199 11.83 -77.28 11.70
C LYS A 199 12.23 -78.67 12.17
N SER A 200 12.43 -79.61 11.25
CA SER A 200 12.87 -80.97 11.57
C SER A 200 14.32 -81.00 12.05
N GLU A 201 15.20 -80.18 11.45
CA GLU A 201 16.60 -80.05 11.82
C GLU A 201 16.79 -79.34 13.16
N ASP A 202 16.06 -78.25 13.41
CA ASP A 202 16.06 -77.55 14.70
C ASP A 202 15.60 -78.46 15.84
N LYS A 203 14.59 -79.28 15.60
CA LYS A 203 14.13 -80.28 16.59
C LYS A 203 15.21 -81.33 16.87
N LYS A 204 15.98 -81.74 15.86
CA LYS A 204 17.12 -82.68 16.02
C LYS A 204 18.28 -82.01 16.74
N ALA A 205 18.65 -80.78 16.37
CA ALA A 205 19.72 -80.00 16.99
C ALA A 205 19.41 -79.69 18.46
N ARG A 206 18.17 -79.29 18.80
CA ARG A 206 17.74 -79.11 20.21
C ARG A 206 17.81 -80.39 21.02
N LYS A 207 17.48 -81.55 20.44
CA LYS A 207 17.60 -82.86 21.10
C LYS A 207 19.07 -83.26 21.28
N ALA A 208 19.96 -82.89 20.37
CA ALA A 208 21.39 -83.15 20.46
C ALA A 208 22.06 -82.25 21.51
N ALA A 209 21.76 -80.94 21.54
CA ALA A 209 22.27 -80.01 22.54
C ALA A 209 21.87 -80.43 23.97
N LYS A 210 20.62 -80.85 24.17
CA LYS A 210 20.14 -81.38 25.46
C LYS A 210 20.83 -82.68 25.90
N LYS A 211 21.35 -83.48 24.96
CA LYS A 211 22.12 -84.69 25.28
C LYS A 211 23.59 -84.38 25.60
N LEU A 212 24.11 -83.27 25.07
CA LEU A 212 25.48 -82.78 25.30
C LEU A 212 25.60 -82.00 26.61
N GLU A 213 24.56 -81.28 27.05
CA GLU A 213 24.50 -80.61 28.35
C GLU A 213 24.18 -81.54 29.53
N ALA A 214 23.67 -82.75 29.25
CA ALA A 214 23.31 -83.75 30.27
C ALA A 214 24.43 -84.77 30.56
N HIS A 215 25.63 -84.52 30.04
CA HIS A 215 26.83 -85.35 30.20
C HIS A 215 27.95 -84.52 30.84
#